data_AF-A0A3C1KKE6-F1
#
_entry.id   AF-A0A3C1KKE6-F1
#
_cell.length_a   1.000
_cell.length_b   1.000
_cell.length_c   1.000
_cell.angle_alpha   90.00
_cell.angle_beta   90.00
_cell.angle_gamma   90.00
#
_symmetry.space_group_name_H-M   'P 1'
#
loop_
_entity.id
_entity.type
_entity.pdbx_description
1 polymer ?
#
loop_
_entity_poly.entity_id
_entity_poly.type
_entity_poly.pdbx_seq_one_letter_code
_entity_poly.pdbx_strand_id
1 'polypeptide(L)'
;MSYSHSPQPLFSYRKYWAECFGAAPELPMSRAEMDALGWDSCDIIIVTGDAYVDHPSFGMAVVGRTLEAQGFRVGIIAQPDWTSAEAF
;
A
#
# COMPACT_ATOMS: atom_id res chain seq x y z
N MET A 1 -40.05 2.49 -3.41
CA MET A 1 -38.93 2.15 -4.32
C MET A 1 -37.89 1.40 -3.50
N SER A 2 -37.77 0.10 -3.67
CA SER A 2 -36.73 -0.71 -3.02
C SER A 2 -35.48 -0.66 -3.90
N TYR A 3 -34.37 -0.14 -3.38
CA TYR A 3 -33.09 -0.12 -4.08
C TYR A 3 -32.43 -1.49 -3.89
N SER A 4 -32.61 -2.41 -4.84
CA SER A 4 -31.86 -3.66 -4.87
C SER A 4 -30.46 -3.41 -5.44
N HIS A 5 -29.55 -2.90 -4.62
CA HIS A 5 -28.14 -2.79 -5.03
C HIS A 5 -27.42 -4.11 -4.74
N SER A 6 -27.28 -4.96 -5.76
CA SER A 6 -26.33 -6.07 -5.68
C SER A 6 -24.91 -5.49 -5.62
N PRO A 7 -24.07 -5.87 -4.63
CA PRO A 7 -22.72 -5.35 -4.53
C PRO A 7 -21.90 -5.75 -5.75
N GLN A 8 -21.06 -4.82 -6.23
CA GLN A 8 -20.10 -5.11 -7.29
C GLN A 8 -19.04 -6.11 -6.77
N PRO A 9 -18.63 -7.12 -7.56
CA PRO A 9 -17.54 -8.00 -7.19
C PRO A 9 -16.24 -7.23 -6.92
N LEU A 10 -15.48 -7.62 -5.90
CA LEU A 10 -14.28 -6.90 -5.48
C LEU A 10 -13.23 -6.76 -6.59
N PHE A 11 -13.14 -7.73 -7.51
CA PHE A 11 -12.15 -7.73 -8.59
C PHE A 11 -12.70 -7.24 -9.93
N SER A 12 -13.94 -6.71 -9.99
CA SER A 12 -14.48 -6.12 -11.21
C SER A 12 -14.12 -4.64 -11.36
N TYR A 13 -13.51 -4.03 -10.35
CA TYR A 13 -13.06 -2.64 -10.42
C TYR A 13 -11.87 -2.52 -11.38
N ARG A 14 -11.85 -1.42 -12.13
CA ARG A 14 -10.68 -1.06 -12.94
C ARG A 14 -9.51 -0.81 -12.00
N LYS A 15 -8.35 -1.39 -12.33
CA LYS A 15 -7.10 -1.12 -11.62
C LYS A 15 -6.76 0.37 -11.68
N TYR A 16 -6.10 0.83 -10.62
CA TYR A 16 -5.65 2.20 -10.50
C TYR A 16 -4.54 2.49 -11.51
N TRP A 17 -4.39 3.77 -11.89
CA TRP A 17 -3.56 4.19 -13.01
C TRP A 17 -2.07 3.83 -12.84
N ALA A 18 -1.61 3.75 -11.59
CA ALA A 18 -0.21 3.50 -11.26
C ALA A 18 0.20 2.03 -11.47
N GLU A 19 -0.70 1.17 -11.95
CA GLU A 19 -0.37 -0.20 -12.38
C GLU A 19 0.76 -0.26 -13.42
N CYS A 20 0.99 0.83 -14.17
CA CYS A 20 2.05 0.92 -15.16
C CYS A 20 3.47 0.87 -14.57
N PHE A 21 3.64 1.18 -13.27
CA PHE A 21 4.92 1.06 -12.59
C PHE A 21 5.26 -0.39 -12.18
N GLY A 22 4.28 -1.30 -12.22
CA GLY A 22 4.44 -2.66 -11.72
C GLY A 22 4.46 -2.74 -10.18
N ALA A 23 4.69 -3.95 -9.66
CA ALA A 23 4.81 -4.19 -8.23
C ALA A 23 6.24 -3.94 -7.75
N ALA A 24 6.40 -3.33 -6.58
CA ALA A 24 7.71 -3.15 -5.97
C ALA A 24 8.26 -4.49 -5.47
N PRO A 25 9.58 -4.74 -5.53
CA PRO A 25 10.18 -5.93 -4.91
C PRO A 25 9.82 -6.06 -3.43
N GLU A 26 9.87 -4.94 -2.71
CA GLU A 26 9.41 -4.76 -1.32
C GLU A 26 8.69 -3.40 -1.22
N LEU A 27 7.72 -3.26 -0.31
CA LEU A 27 7.08 -1.97 -0.06
C LEU A 27 8.14 -0.96 0.45
N PRO A 28 8.27 0.22 -0.18
CA PRO A 28 9.24 1.23 0.25
C PRO A 28 8.87 1.80 1.62
N MET A 29 9.89 2.04 2.44
CA MET A 29 9.79 2.70 3.75
C MET A 29 10.45 4.09 3.77
N SER A 30 11.13 4.46 2.67
CA SER A 30 11.88 5.70 2.58
C SER A 30 11.71 6.40 1.22
N ARG A 31 12.04 7.69 1.19
CA ARG A 31 12.09 8.47 -0.06
C ARG A 31 13.09 7.89 -1.06
N ALA A 32 14.25 7.43 -0.60
CA ALA A 32 15.29 6.88 -1.46
C ALA A 32 14.84 5.59 -2.17
N GLU A 33 14.09 4.73 -1.48
CA GLU A 33 13.50 3.53 -2.08
C GLU A 33 12.39 3.90 -3.08
N MET A 34 11.56 4.89 -2.78
CA MET A 34 10.60 5.41 -3.77
C MET A 34 11.29 5.95 -5.03
N ASP A 35 12.39 6.70 -4.87
CA ASP A 35 13.15 7.22 -6.01
C ASP A 35 13.74 6.07 -6.85
N ALA A 36 14.21 4.98 -6.22
CA ALA A 36 14.69 3.79 -6.91
C ALA A 36 13.57 3.06 -7.69
N LEU A 37 12.33 3.16 -7.24
CA LEU A 37 11.13 2.66 -7.94
C LEU A 37 10.60 3.64 -9.00
N GLY A 38 11.17 4.84 -9.10
CA GLY A 38 10.67 5.92 -9.95
C GLY A 38 9.35 6.52 -9.46
N TRP A 39 9.02 6.35 -8.18
CA TRP A 39 7.80 6.86 -7.56
C TRP A 39 8.05 8.25 -6.97
N ASP A 40 7.22 9.22 -7.35
CA ASP A 40 7.27 10.56 -6.75
C ASP A 40 6.59 10.63 -5.37
N SER A 41 5.68 9.68 -5.11
CA SER A 41 4.77 9.61 -3.96
C SER A 41 4.18 8.19 -3.82
N CYS A 42 3.71 7.87 -2.62
CA CYS A 42 2.80 6.74 -2.40
C CYS A 42 1.34 7.21 -2.55
N ASP A 43 0.48 6.37 -3.12
CA ASP A 43 -0.96 6.61 -3.12
C ASP A 43 -1.58 6.21 -1.77
N ILE A 44 -0.98 5.20 -1.11
CA ILE A 44 -1.38 4.68 0.20
C ILE A 44 -0.12 4.45 1.04
N ILE A 45 -0.16 4.82 2.32
CA ILE A 45 0.88 4.49 3.30
C ILE A 45 0.25 3.64 4.41
N ILE A 46 0.81 2.46 4.65
CA ILE A 46 0.44 1.60 5.77
C ILE A 46 1.32 1.98 6.96
N VAL A 47 0.72 2.30 8.11
CA VAL A 47 1.46 2.55 9.36
C VAL A 47 1.19 1.42 10.33
N THR A 48 2.24 0.79 10.85
CA THR A 48 2.13 -0.36 11.78
C THR A 48 3.08 -0.22 12.96
N GLY A 49 2.66 -0.70 14.14
CA GLY A 49 3.51 -0.82 15.33
C GLY A 49 4.33 -2.12 15.40
N ASP A 50 4.15 -3.01 14.42
CA ASP A 50 4.89 -4.27 14.28
C ASP A 50 6.08 -4.10 13.32
N ALA A 51 7.04 -5.02 13.39
CA ALA A 51 8.11 -5.10 12.41
C ALA A 51 7.53 -5.46 11.03
N TYR A 52 8.15 -4.91 9.98
CA TYR A 52 7.79 -5.27 8.62
C TYR A 52 8.67 -6.41 8.11
N VAL A 53 8.00 -7.48 7.70
CA VAL A 53 8.55 -8.56 6.88
C VAL A 53 7.54 -8.80 5.78
N ASP A 54 7.97 -8.77 4.52
CA ASP A 54 7.10 -9.01 3.38
C ASP A 54 6.78 -10.50 3.23
N HIS A 55 5.90 -11.00 4.09
CA HIS A 55 5.55 -12.41 4.18
C HIS A 55 4.04 -12.57 4.39
N PRO A 56 3.37 -13.54 3.72
CA PRO A 56 1.91 -13.69 3.78
C PRO A 56 1.34 -13.99 5.17
N SER A 57 2.17 -14.38 6.14
CA SER A 57 1.76 -14.50 7.56
C SER A 57 1.57 -13.15 8.26
N PHE A 58 1.99 -12.05 7.65
CA PHE A 58 1.97 -10.70 8.20
C PHE A 58 0.83 -9.91 7.54
N GLY A 59 -0.12 -9.42 8.34
CA GLY A 59 -1.36 -8.82 7.84
C GLY A 59 -1.13 -7.57 6.98
N MET A 60 -0.20 -6.70 7.37
CA MET A 60 0.20 -5.52 6.61
C MET A 60 0.78 -5.88 5.23
N ALA A 61 1.54 -6.98 5.12
CA ALA A 61 2.06 -7.45 3.84
C ALA A 61 0.91 -7.91 2.94
N VAL A 62 -0.03 -8.69 3.45
CA VAL A 62 -1.23 -9.11 2.69
C VAL A 62 -2.03 -7.91 2.21
N VAL A 63 -2.28 -6.92 3.07
CA VAL A 63 -3.01 -5.71 2.71
C VAL A 63 -2.26 -4.91 1.65
N GLY A 64 -0.96 -4.67 1.85
CA GLY A 64 -0.13 -3.91 0.91
C GLY A 64 -0.06 -4.56 -0.47
N ARG A 65 0.20 -5.87 -0.52
CA ARG A 65 0.24 -6.62 -1.78
C ARG A 65 -1.12 -6.72 -2.47
N THR A 66 -2.21 -6.77 -1.71
CA THR A 66 -3.57 -6.71 -2.28
C THR A 66 -3.82 -5.36 -2.95
N LEU A 67 -3.41 -4.26 -2.31
CA LEU A 67 -3.56 -2.91 -2.85
C LEU A 67 -2.65 -2.66 -4.06
N GLU A 68 -1.38 -3.09 -4.02
CA GLU A 68 -0.50 -3.03 -5.19
C GLU A 68 -1.05 -3.86 -6.36
N ALA A 69 -1.66 -5.03 -6.10
CA ALA A 69 -2.31 -5.81 -7.15
C ALA A 69 -3.51 -5.09 -7.80
N GLN A 70 -4.11 -4.13 -7.10
CA GLN A 70 -5.13 -3.21 -7.62
C GLN A 70 -4.52 -1.97 -8.31
N GLY A 71 -3.20 -1.87 -8.42
CA GLY A 71 -2.49 -0.84 -9.17
C GLY A 71 -2.12 0.40 -8.37
N PHE A 72 -2.19 0.37 -7.03
CA PHE A 72 -1.76 1.48 -6.18
C PHE A 72 -0.25 1.40 -5.86
N ARG A 73 0.41 2.55 -5.72
CA ARG A 73 1.75 2.63 -5.12
C ARG A 73 1.61 2.65 -3.62
N VAL A 74 2.08 1.60 -2.95
CA VAL A 74 1.89 1.41 -1.51
C VAL A 74 3.25 1.46 -0.81
N GLY A 75 3.38 2.35 0.17
CA GLY A 75 4.51 2.38 1.09
C GLY A 75 4.12 1.87 2.47
N ILE A 76 5.11 1.56 3.30
CA ILE A 76 4.89 1.15 4.69
C ILE A 76 5.81 1.91 5.66
N ILE A 77 5.29 2.25 6.82
CA ILE A 77 6.06 2.80 7.95
C ILE A 77 5.87 1.83 9.12
N ALA A 78 6.92 1.08 9.40
CA ALA A 78 6.95 0.12 10.50
C ALA A 78 7.62 0.73 11.73
N GLN A 79 6.95 0.62 12.87
CA GLN A 79 7.42 1.11 14.17
C GLN A 79 7.89 2.58 14.13
N PRO A 80 7.06 3.53 13.65
CA PRO A 80 7.44 4.94 13.71
C PRO A 80 7.72 5.34 15.15
N ASP A 81 8.56 6.36 15.32
CA ASP A 81 8.66 7.04 16.61
C ASP A 81 7.30 7.62 16.98
N TRP A 82 6.66 7.02 17.98
CA TRP A 82 5.35 7.43 18.48
C TRP A 82 5.46 8.47 19.60
N THR A 83 6.69 8.82 20.01
CA THR A 83 6.96 9.78 21.08
C THR A 83 7.22 11.19 20.57
N SER A 84 7.48 11.35 19.26
CA SER A 84 7.72 12.64 18.61
C SER A 84 6.99 12.74 17.27
N ALA A 85 6.59 13.96 16.90
CA ALA A 85 6.02 14.27 15.59
C ALA A 85 7.00 14.99 14.64
N GLU A 86 8.27 15.19 15.05
CA GLU A 86 9.26 15.98 14.31
C GLU A 86 9.54 15.46 12.88
N ALA A 87 9.33 14.17 12.64
CA ALA A 87 9.54 13.54 11.34
C ALA A 87 8.41 13.76 10.32
N PHE A 88 7.30 14.43 10.72
CA PHE A 88 6.11 14.69 9.89
C PHE A 88 5.95 16.19 9.59
#